data_AF-A0ABD0Q1R2-F1
#
_entry.id   AF-A0ABD0Q1R2-F1
#
_cell.length_a   1.000
_cell.length_b   1.000
_cell.length_c   1.000
_cell.angle_alpha   90.00
_cell.angle_beta   90.00
_cell.angle_gamma   90.00
#
_symmetry.space_group_name_H-M   'P 1'
#
loop_
_entity.id
_entity.type
_entity.pdbx_description
1 polymer ?
#
loop_
_entity_poly.entity_id
_entity_poly.type
_entity_poly.pdbx_seq_one_letter_code
_entity_poly.pdbx_strand_id
1 'polypeptide(L)' 'MGEVELSCLAYAKMYLHASQFPRCSVNGLLLSSSPAGEATCITDCVPLLHSHLSLAPITQLALTQ' A
#
# COMPACT_ATOMS: atom_id res chain seq x y z
N MET A 1 8.44 7.77 18.17
CA MET A 1 7.83 7.49 16.86
C MET A 1 7.71 8.82 16.15
N GLY A 2 8.21 8.93 14.92
CA GLY A 2 8.08 10.15 14.12
C GLY A 2 6.67 10.31 13.57
N GLU A 3 6.30 11.54 13.17
CA GLU A 3 5.03 11.82 12.52
C GLU A 3 5.00 11.19 11.11
N VAL A 4 3.85 10.64 10.75
CA VAL A 4 3.61 10.02 9.44
C VAL A 4 2.37 10.68 8.83
N GLU A 5 2.56 11.32 7.69
CA GLU A 5 1.47 11.94 6.93
C GLU A 5 1.04 11.02 5.79
N LEU A 6 -0.27 10.92 5.55
CA LEU A 6 -0.84 10.15 4.45
C LEU A 6 -1.48 11.10 3.44
N SER A 7 -0.99 11.10 2.20
CA SER A 7 -1.59 11.89 1.14
C SER A 7 -3.01 11.41 0.81
N CYS A 8 -3.87 12.34 0.40
CA CYS A 8 -5.24 12.02 -0.03
C CYS A 8 -5.27 10.99 -1.17
N LEU A 9 -4.29 11.04 -2.07
CA LEU A 9 -4.19 10.12 -3.21
C LEU A 9 -3.88 8.69 -2.74
N ALA A 10 -2.90 8.51 -1.85
CA ALA A 10 -2.58 7.21 -1.27
C ALA A 10 -3.78 6.63 -0.53
N TYR A 11 -4.47 7.47 0.28
CA TYR A 11 -5.68 7.07 0.98
C TYR A 11 -6.80 6.65 0.01
N ALA A 12 -7.04 7.44 -1.03
CA ALA A 12 -8.08 7.15 -2.02
C ALA A 12 -7.82 5.82 -2.75
N LYS A 13 -6.59 5.54 -3.19
CA LYS A 13 -6.25 4.27 -3.84
C LYS A 13 -6.45 3.07 -2.90
N MET A 14 -5.99 3.19 -1.66
CA MET A 14 -6.18 2.16 -0.63
C MET A 14 -7.67 1.89 -0.39
N TYR A 15 -8.46 2.95 -0.19
CA TYR A 15 -9.90 2.85 0.05
C TYR A 15 -10.63 2.25 -1.15
N LEU A 16 -10.31 2.71 -2.37
CA LEU A 16 -10.96 2.23 -3.59
C LEU A 16 -10.71 0.74 -3.82
N HIS A 17 -9.48 0.25 -3.59
CA HIS A 17 -9.18 -1.19 -3.70
C HIS A 17 -10.02 -2.03 -2.73
N ALA A 18 -10.13 -1.61 -1.47
CA ALA A 18 -10.99 -2.29 -0.50
C ALA A 18 -12.48 -2.24 -0.90
N SER A 19 -12.93 -1.10 -1.41
CA SER A 19 -14.33 -0.92 -1.84
C SER A 19 -14.68 -1.73 -3.10
N GLN A 20 -13.70 -1.96 -3.99
CA GLN A 20 -13.87 -2.76 -5.20
C GLN A 20 -13.97 -4.26 -4.90
N PHE A 21 -13.31 -4.72 -3.82
CA PHE A 21 -13.33 -6.12 -3.38
C PHE A 21 -13.87 -6.26 -1.94
N PRO A 22 -15.14 -5.88 -1.67
CA PRO A 22 -15.65 -5.67 -0.32
C PRO A 22 -15.79 -6.95 0.53
N ARG A 23 -15.71 -8.13 -0.10
CA ARG A 23 -15.80 -9.45 0.57
C ARG A 23 -14.45 -10.17 0.62
N CYS A 24 -13.38 -9.54 0.17
CA CYS A 24 -12.05 -10.13 0.13
C CYS A 24 -11.14 -9.42 1.11
N SER A 25 -10.18 -10.15 1.68
CA SER A 25 -9.00 -9.50 2.25
C SER A 25 -8.17 -8.91 1.11
N VAL A 26 -7.68 -7.70 1.31
CA VAL A 26 -6.84 -7.00 0.35
C VAL A 26 -5.53 -6.56 0.99
N ASN A 27 -4.47 -6.41 0.21
CA ASN A 27 -3.21 -5.81 0.64
C ASN A 27 -2.68 -4.82 -0.40
N GLY A 28 -1.66 -4.06 0.00
CA GLY A 28 -1.02 -3.05 -0.82
C GLY A 28 0.29 -2.59 -0.19
N LEU A 29 1.02 -1.74 -0.91
CA LEU A 29 2.23 -1.07 -0.44
C LEU A 29 1.98 0.43 -0.30
N LEU A 30 2.56 1.02 0.74
CA LEU A 30 2.61 2.46 0.91
C LEU A 30 3.99 2.93 0.49
N LEU A 31 4.03 3.95 -0.36
CA LEU A 31 5.26 4.51 -0.91
C LEU A 31 5.53 5.87 -0.30
N SER A 32 6.78 6.07 0.09
CA SER A 32 7.30 7.34 0.56
C SER A 32 8.59 7.64 -0.19
N SER A 33 8.79 8.92 -0.48
CA SER A 33 10.07 9.43 -0.99
C SER A 33 10.84 10.19 0.09
N SER A 34 10.33 10.24 1.33
CA SER A 34 11.01 10.92 2.43
C SER A 34 12.33 10.22 2.76
N PRO A 35 13.44 10.97 2.94
CA PRO A 35 14.70 10.41 3.38
C PRO A 35 14.59 9.88 4.82
N ALA A 36 15.45 8.92 5.15
CA ALA A 36 15.49 8.33 6.49
C ALA A 36 15.85 9.39 7.54
N GLY A 37 15.01 9.54 8.57
CA GLY A 37 15.23 10.47 9.68
C GLY A 37 14.36 11.74 9.65
N GLU A 38 13.62 11.97 8.57
CA GLU A 38 12.62 13.05 8.48
C GLU A 38 11.18 12.54 8.70
N ALA A 39 10.23 13.48 8.79
CA ALA A 39 8.81 13.16 8.81
C ALA A 39 8.44 12.33 7.56
N THR A 40 7.78 11.20 7.76
CA THR A 40 7.50 10.26 6.68
C THR A 40 6.20 10.67 5.99
N CYS A 41 6.27 11.13 4.75
CA CYS A 41 5.09 11.44 3.96
C CYS A 41 4.81 10.30 2.98
N ILE A 42 3.68 9.62 3.16
CA ILE A 42 3.21 8.59 2.24
C ILE A 42 2.54 9.28 1.05
N THR A 43 3.27 9.33 -0.06
CA THR A 43 2.87 10.04 -1.27
C THR A 43 2.01 9.18 -2.20
N ASP A 44 2.10 7.85 -2.10
CA ASP A 44 1.29 6.94 -2.93
C ASP A 44 0.99 5.61 -2.23
N CYS A 45 -0.01 4.89 -2.75
CA CYS A 45 -0.34 3.52 -2.41
C CYS A 45 -0.45 2.68 -3.68
N VAL A 46 0.16 1.49 -3.68
CA VAL A 46 0.04 0.48 -4.74
C VAL A 46 -0.82 -0.67 -4.23
N PRO A 47 -2.08 -0.81 -4.69
CA PRO A 47 -2.88 -1.99 -4.42
C PRO A 47 -2.22 -3.24 -5.02
N LEU A 48 -2.09 -4.32 -4.24
CA LEU A 48 -1.39 -5.52 -4.65
C LEU A 48 -2.36 -6.67 -4.97
N LEU A 49 -2.86 -7.34 -3.93
CA LEU A 49 -3.65 -8.57 -4.06
C LEU A 49 -5.01 -8.40 -3.39
N HIS A 50 -5.97 -9.16 -3.88
CA HIS A 50 -7.34 -9.29 -3.35
C HIS A 50 -7.79 -10.77 -3.34
N SER A 51 -6.85 -11.69 -3.54
CA SER A 51 -7.01 -13.14 -3.46
C SER A 51 -5.65 -13.79 -3.19
N HIS A 52 -5.64 -14.96 -2.56
CA HIS A 52 -4.42 -15.75 -2.35
C HIS A 52 -3.24 -14.99 -1.70
N LEU A 53 -3.51 -14.09 -0.75
CA LEU A 53 -2.51 -13.21 -0.12
C LEU A 53 -1.33 -13.97 0.50
N SER A 54 -1.51 -15.24 0.91
CA SER A 54 -0.47 -16.08 1.50
C SER A 54 0.47 -16.73 0.48
N LEU A 55 0.21 -16.62 -0.82
CA LEU A 55 1.10 -17.15 -1.86
C LEU A 55 2.31 -16.25 -2.03
N ALA A 56 3.41 -16.66 -1.38
CA ALA A 56 4.68 -15.95 -1.41
C ALA A 56 5.18 -15.57 -2.82
N PRO A 57 5.12 -16.43 -3.86
CA PRO A 57 5.70 -16.11 -5.17
C PRO A 57 5.12 -14.84 -5.81
N ILE A 58 3.80 -14.62 -5.68
CA ILE A 58 3.14 -13.45 -6.29
C ILE A 58 3.49 -12.18 -5.52
N THR A 59 3.54 -12.26 -4.18
CA THR A 59 3.96 -11.14 -3.34
C THR A 59 5.42 -10.78 -3.61
N GLN A 60 6.29 -11.77 -3.77
CA GLN A 60 7.69 -11.55 -4.13
C GLN A 60 7.84 -10.89 -5.49
N LEU A 61 7.12 -11.37 -6.51
CA LEU A 61 7.14 -10.76 -7.84
C LEU A 61 6.70 -9.30 -7.76
N ALA A 62 5.62 -9.00 -7.04
CA ALA A 62 5.11 -7.64 -6.89
C ALA A 62 6.11 -6.69 -6.21
N LEU A 63 6.94 -7.18 -5.28
CA LEU A 63 7.99 -6.39 -4.62
C LEU A 63 9.22 -6.12 -5.51
N THR A 64 9.37 -6.87 -6.61
CA THR A 64 10.49 -6.70 -7.55
C THR A 64 10.15 -5.85 -8.77
N GLN A 65 8.88 -5.49 -8.97
CA GLN A 65 8.43 -4.56 -10.01
C GLN A 65 8.62 -3.11 -9.54
#